data_AF-A0A418GJJ5-F1
#
_entry.id   AF-A0A418GJJ5-F1
#
_cell.length_a   1.000
_cell.length_b   1.000
_cell.length_c   1.000
_cell.angle_alpha   90.00
_cell.angle_beta   90.00
_cell.angle_gamma   90.00
#
_symmetry.space_group_name_H-M   'P 1'
#
loop_
_entity.id
_entity.type
_entity.pdbx_description
1 polymer ?
#
loop_
_entity_poly.entity_id
_entity_poly.type
_entity_poly.pdbx_seq_one_letter_code
_entity_poly.pdbx_strand_id
1 'polypeptide(L)'
;EEPTSLNTLELLPELMAANIASVKIEGRQRSPAYVSQVAKVWRQAIDRCKADPQNFIPQSAWMETLGSMSEGTQTTLGAYHRKWQ
;
A
#
# COMPACT_ATOMS: atom_id res chain seq x y z
N GLU A 1 -2.69 8.24 -19.40
CA GLU A 1 -3.01 7.15 -18.45
C GLU A 1 -3.53 7.84 -17.20
N GLU A 2 -4.75 7.53 -16.77
CA GLU A 2 -5.33 8.16 -15.58
C GLU A 2 -4.53 7.68 -14.35
N PRO A 3 -4.12 8.59 -13.44
CA PRO A 3 -3.31 8.21 -12.28
C PRO A 3 -4.15 7.29 -11.37
N THR A 4 -3.81 6.01 -11.37
CA THR A 4 -4.43 5.02 -10.49
C THR A 4 -3.43 4.69 -9.39
N SER A 5 -3.77 4.96 -8.13
CA SER A 5 -2.87 4.54 -7.04
C SER A 5 -3.08 3.07 -6.73
N LEU A 6 -1.98 2.33 -6.69
CA LEU A 6 -1.97 0.94 -6.26
C LEU A 6 -1.89 0.91 -4.73
N ASN A 7 -3.02 0.66 -4.05
CA ASN A 7 -3.00 0.34 -2.62
C ASN A 7 -2.92 -1.18 -2.45
N THR A 8 -1.81 -1.66 -1.91
CA THR A 8 -1.49 -3.10 -1.75
C THR A 8 -1.32 -3.49 -0.29
N LEU A 9 -1.81 -2.68 0.66
CA LEU A 9 -1.73 -3.01 2.08
C LEU A 9 -2.39 -4.36 2.39
N GLU A 10 -3.47 -4.72 1.71
CA GLU A 10 -4.13 -6.02 1.89
C GLU A 10 -3.24 -7.21 1.51
N LEU A 11 -2.31 -7.02 0.57
CA LEU A 11 -1.39 -8.07 0.11
C LEU A 11 -0.15 -8.22 1.00
N LEU A 12 -0.06 -7.47 2.10
CA LEU A 12 1.15 -7.43 2.92
C LEU A 12 1.54 -8.81 3.50
N PRO A 13 0.60 -9.64 3.98
CA PRO A 13 0.91 -11.00 4.42
C PRO A 13 1.52 -11.85 3.30
N GLU A 14 0.96 -11.78 2.09
CA GLU A 14 1.43 -12.53 0.93
C GLU A 14 2.80 -12.05 0.46
N LEU A 15 3.03 -10.73 0.42
CA LEU A 15 4.32 -10.15 0.08
C LEU A 15 5.39 -10.58 1.09
N MET A 16 5.06 -10.61 2.39
CA MET A 16 5.96 -11.10 3.42
C MET A 16 6.23 -12.60 3.29
N ALA A 17 5.21 -13.41 3.02
CA ALA A 17 5.35 -14.86 2.79
C ALA A 17 6.21 -15.17 1.55
N ALA A 18 6.18 -14.29 0.54
CA ALA A 18 7.04 -14.35 -0.64
C ALA A 18 8.49 -13.87 -0.39
N ASN A 19 8.87 -13.57 0.85
CA ASN A 19 10.19 -13.04 1.23
C ASN A 19 10.55 -11.70 0.56
N ILE A 20 9.56 -10.85 0.26
CA ILE A 20 9.83 -9.48 -0.20
C ILE A 20 10.48 -8.68 0.93
N ALA A 21 11.72 -8.26 0.73
CA ALA A 21 12.53 -7.59 1.75
C ALA A 21 12.30 -6.07 1.81
N SER A 22 11.77 -5.45 0.75
CA SER A 22 11.68 -4.00 0.64
C SER A 22 10.51 -3.53 -0.22
N VAL A 23 9.92 -2.40 0.16
CA VAL A 23 8.91 -1.67 -0.62
C VAL A 23 9.49 -0.30 -0.99
N LYS A 24 9.31 0.11 -2.25
CA LYS A 24 9.71 1.45 -2.71
C LYS A 24 8.48 2.35 -2.77
N ILE A 25 8.52 3.49 -2.08
CA ILE A 25 7.53 4.56 -2.19
C ILE A 25 8.07 5.60 -3.17
N GLU A 26 7.41 5.79 -4.30
CA GLU A 26 7.81 6.79 -5.30
C GLU A 26 7.15 8.14 -4.99
N GLY A 27 7.95 9.13 -4.64
CA GLY A 27 7.50 10.46 -4.22
C GLY A 27 7.81 11.57 -5.22
N ARG A 28 8.31 11.26 -6.43
CA ARG A 28 8.63 12.29 -7.43
C ARG A 28 7.38 13.15 -7.71
N GLN A 29 7.55 14.47 -7.68
CA GLN A 29 6.45 15.46 -7.82
C GLN A 29 5.40 15.44 -6.68
N ARG A 30 5.69 14.81 -5.54
CA ARG A 30 4.83 14.86 -4.34
C ARG A 30 5.46 15.72 -3.24
N SER A 31 4.62 16.28 -2.38
CA SER A 31 5.09 17.10 -1.26
C SER A 31 5.75 16.23 -0.16
N PRO A 32 6.63 16.81 0.69
CA PRO A 32 7.18 16.09 1.84
C PRO A 32 6.10 15.54 2.78
N ALA A 33 5.00 16.28 2.97
CA ALA A 33 3.87 15.86 3.79
C ALA A 33 3.20 14.59 3.22
N TYR A 34 3.00 14.53 1.90
CA TYR A 34 2.48 13.33 1.22
C TYR A 34 3.38 12.12 1.47
N VAL A 35 4.67 12.25 1.18
CA VAL A 35 5.63 11.14 1.33
C VAL A 35 5.71 10.67 2.78
N SER A 36 5.74 11.61 3.73
CA SER A 36 5.76 11.28 5.17
C SER A 36 4.54 10.48 5.61
N GLN A 37 3.35 10.82 5.10
CA GLN A 37 2.12 10.17 5.52
C GLN A 37 1.98 8.78 4.89
N VAL A 38 2.34 8.60 3.62
CA VAL A 38 2.42 7.28 2.99
C VAL A 38 3.42 6.39 3.72
N ALA A 39 4.63 6.89 3.99
CA ALA A 39 5.66 6.14 4.70
C ALA A 39 5.21 5.74 6.12
N LYS A 40 4.52 6.64 6.84
CA LYS A 40 3.99 6.36 8.18
C LYS A 40 2.95 5.23 8.15
N VAL A 41 1.98 5.29 7.23
CA VAL A 41 0.96 4.25 7.09
C VAL A 41 1.60 2.90 6.77
N TRP A 42 2.51 2.86 5.80
CA TRP A 42 3.21 1.63 5.44
C TRP A 42 4.04 1.07 6.58
N ARG A 43 4.75 1.91 7.35
CA ARG A 43 5.51 1.47 8.53
C ARG A 43 4.59 0.80 9.55
N GLN A 44 3.47 1.46 9.89
CA GLN A 44 2.48 0.93 10.85
C GLN A 44 1.89 -0.40 10.38
N ALA A 45 1.55 -0.51 9.10
CA ALA A 45 1.02 -1.74 8.53
C ALA A 45 2.06 -2.88 8.55
N ILE A 46 3.31 -2.61 8.17
CA ILE A 46 4.40 -3.61 8.22
C ILE A 46 4.64 -4.06 9.67
N ASP A 47 4.66 -3.14 10.63
CA ASP A 47 4.83 -3.51 12.05
C ASP A 47 3.67 -4.39 12.54
N ARG A 48 2.43 -4.04 12.19
CA ARG A 48 1.25 -4.84 12.57
C ARG A 48 1.26 -6.23 11.93
N CYS A 49 1.61 -6.33 10.65
CA CYS A 49 1.71 -7.60 9.93
C CYS A 49 2.85 -8.47 10.46
N LYS A 50 4.00 -7.88 10.78
CA LYS A 50 5.11 -8.60 11.44
C LYS A 50 4.74 -9.17 12.80
N ALA A 51 3.93 -8.45 13.57
CA ALA A 51 3.51 -8.89 14.90
C ALA A 51 2.52 -10.06 14.84
N ASP A 52 1.65 -10.10 13.84
CA ASP A 52 0.57 -11.08 13.72
C ASP A 52 0.11 -11.22 12.27
N PRO A 53 0.89 -11.94 11.44
CA PRO A 53 0.63 -12.01 9.99
C PRO A 53 -0.63 -12.80 9.66
N GLN A 54 -1.02 -13.77 10.50
CA GLN A 54 -2.19 -14.62 10.27
C GLN A 54 -3.52 -13.89 10.49
N ASN A 55 -3.54 -12.87 11.37
CA ASN A 55 -4.72 -12.05 11.65
C ASN A 55 -4.55 -10.60 11.17
N PHE A 56 -3.67 -10.37 10.21
CA PHE A 56 -3.44 -9.04 9.68
C PHE A 56 -4.65 -8.59 8.87
N ILE A 57 -5.25 -7.46 9.29
CA ILE A 57 -6.31 -6.76 8.58
C ILE A 57 -5.91 -5.28 8.56
N PRO A 58 -5.83 -4.61 7.39
CA PRO A 58 -5.55 -3.18 7.33
C PRO A 58 -6.58 -2.38 8.11
N GLN A 59 -6.11 -1.38 8.87
CA GLN A 59 -7.02 -0.48 9.57
C GLN A 59 -7.75 0.43 8.58
N SER A 60 -9.04 0.68 8.79
CA SER A 60 -9.85 1.57 7.95
C SER A 60 -9.22 2.95 7.79
N ALA A 61 -8.65 3.51 8.87
CA ALA A 61 -7.95 4.80 8.84
C ALA A 61 -6.74 4.82 7.88
N TRP A 62 -6.05 3.69 7.69
CA TRP A 62 -4.97 3.58 6.70
C TRP A 62 -5.51 3.60 5.28
N MET A 63 -6.59 2.85 5.03
CA MET A 63 -7.23 2.78 3.72
C MET A 63 -7.81 4.13 3.32
N GLU A 64 -8.45 4.84 4.25
CA GLU A 64 -8.94 6.20 4.05
C GLU A 64 -7.80 7.19 3.77
N THR A 65 -6.72 7.12 4.55
CA THR A 65 -5.55 7.97 4.36
C THR A 65 -4.96 7.78 2.96
N LEU A 66 -4.68 6.54 2.56
CA LEU A 66 -4.11 6.24 1.24
C LEU A 66 -5.09 6.53 0.11
N GLY A 67 -6.38 6.27 0.31
CA GLY A 67 -7.44 6.55 -0.67
C GLY A 67 -7.60 8.04 -0.96
N SER A 68 -7.57 8.89 0.09
CA SER A 68 -7.62 10.36 -0.05
C SER A 68 -6.42 10.95 -0.80
N MET A 69 -5.33 10.18 -0.89
CA MET A 69 -4.08 10.56 -1.54
C MET A 69 -3.97 10.09 -2.98
N SER A 70 -4.88 9.23 -3.44
CA SER A 70 -4.94 8.84 -4.84
C SER A 70 -5.62 9.93 -5.65
N GLU A 71 -4.91 10.51 -6.62
CA GLU A 71 -5.55 11.31 -7.65
C GLU A 71 -6.69 10.47 -8.26
N GLY A 72 -7.90 11.05 -8.36
CA GLY A 72 -9.09 10.37 -8.89
C GLY A 72 -9.79 9.37 -7.97
N THR A 73 -9.37 9.17 -6.70
CA THR A 73 -10.02 8.24 -5.73
C THR A 73 -10.17 6.78 -6.19
N GLN A 74 -9.52 6.39 -7.28
CA GLN A 74 -9.55 5.03 -7.80
C GLN A 74 -8.28 4.27 -7.38
N THR A 75 -8.48 3.19 -6.64
CA THR A 75 -7.44 2.20 -6.36
C THR A 75 -7.60 1.01 -7.29
N THR A 76 -6.50 0.54 -7.89
CA THR A 76 -6.46 -0.68 -8.71
C THR A 76 -5.42 -1.63 -8.15
N LEU A 77 -5.60 -2.94 -8.33
CA LEU A 77 -4.55 -3.95 -8.08
C LEU A 77 -3.55 -4.07 -9.25
N GLY A 78 -3.77 -3.34 -10.35
CA GLY A 78 -2.88 -3.32 -11.50
C GLY A 78 -2.64 -4.72 -12.08
N ALA A 79 -1.37 -5.07 -12.31
CA ALA A 79 -0.95 -6.36 -12.88
C ALA A 79 -1.36 -7.58 -12.04
N TYR A 80 -1.68 -7.42 -10.75
CA TYR A 80 -2.15 -8.52 -9.90
C TYR A 80 -3.62 -8.89 -10.15
N HIS A 81 -4.38 -8.06 -10.89
CA HIS A 81 -5.76 -8.36 -11.26
C HIS A 81 -5.87 -9.19 -12.54
N ARG A 82 -4.83 -9.23 -13.39
CA ARG A 82 -4.85 -10.05 -14.62
C ARG A 82 -4.24 -11.41 -14.35
N LYS A 83 -4.98 -12.47 -14.68
CA LYS A 83 -4.37 -13.78 -14.93
C LYS A 83 -3.44 -13.61 -16.13
N TRP A 84 -2.15 -13.91 -15.94
CA TRP A 84 -1.17 -13.99 -17.02
C TRP A 84 -1.69 -14.95 -18.11
N GLN A 85 -1.63 -14.54 -19.38
CA GLN A 85 -1.76 -15.44 -20.54
C GLN A 85 -0.39 -15.76 -21.10
#